data_AF-A0AAD5F967-F1
#
_entry.id   AF-A0AAD5F967-F1
#
_cell.length_a   1.000
_cell.length_b   1.000
_cell.length_c   1.000
_cell.angle_alpha   90.00
_cell.angle_beta   90.00
_cell.angle_gamma   90.00
#
_symmetry.space_group_name_H-M   'P 1'
#
loop_
_entity.id
_entity.type
_entity.pdbx_description
1 polymer ?
#
loop_
_entity_poly.entity_id
_entity_poly.type
_entity_poly.pdbx_seq_one_letter_code
_entity_poly.pdbx_strand_id
1 'polypeptide(L)'
;PKDPIAIERLNLMNMAKLSIKGLIESALNLGRTLDSDYAPLQQFFVVMEHCLKHGLKSMQRNLVHKSIQLSFVDFYCPYIFFIYFLSKLYSIEGKKTFLGQNKSFWGPLELVEKLTPEAGEITASVKDLPGLKTPLGRGRAWLRLALMQKKLSDYMKTIINRKDLLSEFYEPNALMMEEEGAVIAGLLVGLNVIDANLCMKGEDLDSQVGVIDFSMYLKDGGHSSKSTE
;
A
#
# COMPACT_ATOMS: atom_id res chain seq x y z
N PRO A 1 29.88 5.40 -0.99
CA PRO A 1 28.85 4.57 -1.66
C PRO A 1 27.46 4.90 -1.10
N LYS A 2 26.49 5.28 -1.93
CA LYS A 2 25.11 5.51 -1.45
C LYS A 2 24.50 4.17 -1.01
N ASP A 3 23.82 4.17 0.14
CA ASP A 3 23.12 3.00 0.67
C ASP A 3 22.14 2.44 -0.40
N PRO A 4 22.24 1.15 -0.79
CA PRO A 4 21.33 0.55 -1.77
C PRO A 4 19.85 0.77 -1.47
N ILE A 5 19.47 0.78 -0.19
CA ILE A 5 18.07 0.96 0.23
C ILE A 5 17.63 2.42 0.03
N ALA A 6 18.53 3.38 0.27
CA ALA A 6 18.25 4.79 -0.01
C ALA A 6 18.10 5.07 -1.52
N ILE A 7 18.87 4.36 -2.37
CA ILE A 7 18.71 4.44 -3.83
C ILE A 7 17.34 3.89 -4.24
N GLU A 8 16.92 2.76 -3.68
CA GLU A 8 15.61 2.16 -3.95
C GLU A 8 14.46 3.10 -3.56
N ARG A 9 14.51 3.72 -2.37
CA ARG A 9 13.53 4.74 -1.95
C ARG A 9 13.46 5.91 -2.92
N LEU A 10 14.61 6.44 -3.31
CA LEU A 10 14.67 7.57 -4.25
C LEU A 10 14.08 7.20 -5.61
N ASN A 11 14.32 5.98 -6.10
CA ASN A 11 13.74 5.49 -7.36
C ASN A 11 12.22 5.36 -7.26
N LEU A 12 11.71 4.81 -6.15
CA LEU A 12 10.27 4.71 -5.90
C LEU A 12 9.61 6.08 -5.78
N MET A 13 10.24 7.03 -5.10
CA MET A 13 9.75 8.41 -5.03
C MET A 13 9.70 9.06 -6.41
N ASN A 14 10.74 8.87 -7.24
CA ASN A 14 10.78 9.42 -8.59
C ASN A 14 9.69 8.79 -9.48
N MET A 15 9.49 7.47 -9.39
CA MET A 15 8.38 6.79 -10.07
C MET A 15 7.02 7.32 -9.62
N ALA A 16 6.81 7.51 -8.31
CA ALA A 16 5.59 8.09 -7.78
C ALA A 16 5.37 9.51 -8.29
N LYS A 17 6.42 10.33 -8.29
CA LYS A 17 6.36 11.70 -8.81
C LYS A 17 5.97 11.76 -10.29
N LEU A 18 6.59 10.92 -11.12
CA LEU A 18 6.26 10.82 -12.55
C LEU A 18 4.84 10.32 -12.77
N SER A 19 4.43 9.29 -12.03
CA SER A 19 3.09 8.72 -12.13
C SER A 19 2.00 9.72 -11.71
N ILE A 20 2.17 10.41 -10.58
CA ILE A 20 1.23 11.43 -10.09
C ILE A 20 1.13 12.58 -11.09
N LYS A 21 2.27 13.11 -11.55
CA LYS A 21 2.30 14.20 -12.53
C LYS A 21 1.60 13.78 -13.83
N GLY A 22 1.97 12.63 -14.39
CA GLY A 22 1.41 12.12 -15.64
C GLY A 22 -0.08 11.83 -15.54
N LEU A 23 -0.55 11.33 -14.39
CA LEU A 23 -1.98 11.11 -14.14
C LEU A 23 -2.74 12.44 -14.10
N ILE A 24 -2.25 13.45 -13.39
CA ILE A 24 -2.90 14.77 -13.32
C ILE A 24 -2.98 15.41 -14.70
N GLU A 25 -1.85 15.47 -15.43
CA GLU A 25 -1.80 16.07 -16.77
C GLU A 25 -2.73 15.33 -17.74
N SER A 26 -2.70 13.99 -17.74
CA SER A 26 -3.52 13.19 -18.64
C SER A 26 -5.01 13.29 -18.30
N ALA A 27 -5.37 13.35 -17.01
CA ALA A 27 -6.75 13.49 -16.57
C ALA A 27 -7.33 14.88 -16.91
N LEU A 28 -6.54 15.94 -16.69
CA LEU A 28 -6.94 17.32 -17.04
C LEU A 28 -7.10 17.48 -18.56
N ASN A 29 -6.23 16.86 -19.36
CA ASN A 29 -6.35 16.85 -20.82
C ASN A 29 -7.57 16.05 -21.30
N LEU A 30 -7.95 14.99 -20.59
CA LEU A 30 -9.11 14.17 -20.94
C LEU A 30 -10.44 14.88 -20.64
N GLY A 31 -10.51 15.67 -19.56
CA GLY A 31 -11.65 16.54 -19.24
C GLY A 31 -12.97 15.82 -18.87
N ARG A 32 -12.94 14.50 -18.63
CA ARG A 32 -14.07 13.68 -18.19
C ARG A 32 -13.70 12.83 -16.98
N THR A 33 -14.71 12.29 -16.30
CA THR A 33 -14.55 11.34 -15.20
C THR A 33 -13.74 10.12 -15.65
N LEU A 34 -12.77 9.73 -14.83
CA LEU A 34 -11.92 8.56 -15.07
C LEU A 34 -12.63 7.26 -14.68
N ASP A 35 -12.52 6.26 -15.54
CA ASP A 35 -12.94 4.88 -15.31
C ASP A 35 -11.75 4.02 -14.87
N SER A 36 -12.00 2.77 -14.50
CA SER A 36 -10.97 1.87 -13.97
C SER A 36 -10.07 1.25 -15.06
N ASP A 37 -10.47 1.36 -16.33
CA ASP A 37 -9.68 0.97 -17.49
C ASP A 37 -8.65 2.04 -17.91
N TYR A 38 -8.68 3.21 -17.28
CA TYR A 38 -7.77 4.31 -17.61
C TYR A 38 -6.32 3.98 -17.24
N ALA A 39 -5.49 3.70 -18.24
CA ALA A 39 -4.11 3.21 -18.05
C ALA A 39 -3.24 4.08 -17.12
N PRO A 40 -3.21 5.44 -17.22
CA PRO A 40 -2.45 6.27 -16.29
C PRO A 40 -2.88 6.09 -14.83
N LEU A 41 -4.17 5.83 -14.59
CA LEU A 41 -4.71 5.59 -13.26
C LEU A 41 -4.35 4.20 -12.72
N GLN A 42 -4.40 3.18 -13.58
CA GLN A 42 -3.93 1.83 -13.21
C GLN A 42 -2.45 1.85 -12.80
N GLN A 43 -1.62 2.54 -13.60
CA GLN A 43 -0.20 2.71 -13.31
C GLN A 43 0.05 3.41 -11.98
N PHE A 44 -0.73 4.45 -11.68
CA PHE A 44 -0.68 5.12 -10.39
C PHE A 44 -0.93 4.17 -9.22
N PHE A 45 -1.97 3.33 -9.29
CA PHE A 45 -2.24 2.37 -8.21
C PHE A 45 -1.12 1.33 -8.06
N VAL A 46 -0.51 0.88 -9.16
CA VAL A 46 0.65 -0.04 -9.12
C VAL A 46 1.83 0.62 -8.43
N VAL A 47 2.17 1.86 -8.79
CA VAL A 47 3.29 2.59 -8.18
C VAL A 47 3.04 2.86 -6.70
N MET A 48 1.81 3.25 -6.33
CA MET A 48 1.43 3.44 -4.93
C MET A 48 1.53 2.15 -4.12
N GLU A 49 1.12 1.01 -4.68
CA GLU A 49 1.27 -0.29 -4.04
C GLU A 49 2.76 -0.62 -3.78
N HIS A 50 3.65 -0.36 -4.73
CA HIS A 50 5.09 -0.58 -4.54
C HIS A 50 5.67 0.33 -3.44
N CYS A 51 5.27 1.61 -3.41
CA CYS A 51 5.67 2.54 -2.36
C CYS A 51 5.22 2.06 -0.97
N LEU A 52 3.98 1.59 -0.86
CA LEU A 52 3.41 1.08 0.39
C LEU A 52 3.99 -0.29 0.79
N LYS A 53 4.52 -1.08 -0.15
CA LYS A 53 5.17 -2.36 0.16
C LYS A 53 6.63 -2.21 0.57
N HIS A 54 7.30 -1.12 0.18
CA HIS A 54 8.71 -0.91 0.44
C HIS A 54 9.00 -0.86 1.95
N GLY A 55 9.87 -1.77 2.41
CA GLY A 55 10.28 -1.87 3.81
C GLY A 55 9.20 -2.43 4.75
N LEU A 56 8.15 -3.09 4.25
CA LEU A 56 7.22 -3.82 5.12
C LEU A 56 7.93 -4.96 5.87
N LYS A 57 7.72 -5.02 7.18
CA LYS A 57 8.11 -6.14 8.05
C LYS A 57 7.32 -7.38 7.65
N SER A 58 7.97 -8.53 7.58
CA SER A 58 7.25 -9.79 7.42
C SER A 58 6.43 -10.03 8.69
N MET A 59 5.10 -10.13 8.56
CA MET A 59 4.12 -10.34 9.65
C MET A 59 4.42 -11.56 10.55
N GLN A 60 5.36 -12.43 10.14
CA GLN A 60 5.82 -13.57 10.92
C GLN A 60 6.58 -13.18 12.21
N ARG A 61 7.20 -12.00 12.29
CA ARG A 61 7.96 -11.60 13.50
C ARG A 61 7.08 -11.09 14.65
N ASN A 62 5.95 -10.46 14.35
CA ASN A 62 5.16 -9.77 15.37
C ASN A 62 4.29 -10.71 16.22
N LEU A 63 3.91 -11.88 15.70
CA LEU A 63 3.18 -12.89 16.50
C LEU A 63 4.08 -13.64 17.47
N VAL A 64 5.34 -13.89 17.11
CA VAL A 64 6.30 -14.56 18.01
C VAL A 64 6.69 -13.61 19.15
N HIS A 65 6.97 -12.35 18.86
CA HIS A 65 7.41 -11.40 19.90
C HIS A 65 6.28 -10.99 20.85
N LYS A 66 5.05 -10.72 20.37
CA LYS A 66 3.90 -10.43 21.26
C LYS A 66 3.50 -11.65 22.10
N SER A 67 3.65 -12.87 21.57
CA SER A 67 3.37 -14.09 22.36
C SER A 67 4.43 -14.33 23.45
N ILE A 68 5.70 -14.01 23.19
CA ILE A 68 6.79 -14.17 24.17
C ILE A 68 6.73 -13.09 25.26
N GLN A 69 6.34 -11.85 24.93
CA GLN A 69 6.27 -10.76 25.92
C GLN A 69 5.08 -10.88 26.87
N LEU A 70 3.94 -11.45 26.43
CA LEU A 70 2.81 -11.76 27.32
C LEU A 70 3.06 -12.99 28.21
N SER A 71 4.08 -13.81 27.91
CA SER A 71 4.36 -15.04 28.68
C SER A 71 5.30 -14.87 29.87
N PHE A 72 5.83 -13.68 30.13
CA PHE A 72 6.84 -13.48 31.19
C PHE A 72 6.32 -12.80 32.46
N VAL A 73 5.11 -12.21 32.47
CA VAL A 73 4.66 -11.39 33.61
C VAL A 73 3.78 -12.15 34.59
N ASP A 74 3.11 -13.24 34.19
CA ASP A 74 2.28 -14.02 35.09
C ASP A 74 2.42 -15.52 34.78
N PHE A 75 2.97 -16.31 35.71
CA PHE A 75 2.50 -17.65 36.16
C PHE A 75 3.62 -18.57 36.71
N TYR A 76 3.42 -18.98 37.95
CA TYR A 76 4.17 -19.94 38.77
C TYR A 76 3.91 -21.42 38.42
N CYS A 77 3.92 -21.85 37.14
CA CYS A 77 3.75 -23.29 36.84
C CYS A 77 4.34 -23.74 35.47
N PRO A 78 5.59 -24.25 35.42
CA PRO A 78 6.29 -24.51 34.15
C PRO A 78 5.73 -25.66 33.30
N TYR A 79 5.04 -26.64 33.88
CA TYR A 79 4.62 -27.86 33.16
C TYR A 79 3.31 -27.72 32.37
N ILE A 80 2.34 -26.95 32.87
CA ILE A 80 1.06 -26.70 32.16
C ILE A 80 1.30 -25.75 30.98
N PHE A 81 2.19 -24.78 31.13
CA PHE A 81 2.56 -23.86 30.06
C PHE A 81 3.29 -24.57 28.92
N PHE A 82 4.15 -25.54 29.20
CA PHE A 82 4.85 -26.32 28.16
C PHE A 82 3.87 -27.11 27.28
N ILE A 83 2.83 -27.71 27.86
CA ILE A 83 1.80 -28.44 27.10
C ILE A 83 0.89 -27.47 26.32
N TYR A 84 0.50 -26.34 26.91
CA TYR A 84 -0.32 -25.35 26.21
C TYR A 84 0.46 -24.67 25.07
N PHE A 85 1.75 -24.37 25.30
CA PHE A 85 2.66 -23.82 24.30
C PHE A 85 2.94 -24.83 23.19
N LEU A 86 3.21 -26.10 23.49
CA LEU A 86 3.36 -27.16 22.49
C LEU A 86 2.05 -27.44 21.75
N SER A 87 0.89 -27.40 22.41
CA SER A 87 -0.41 -27.54 21.73
C SER A 87 -0.67 -26.37 20.77
N LYS A 88 -0.31 -25.14 21.17
CA LYS A 88 -0.36 -23.96 20.30
C LYS A 88 0.66 -24.06 19.17
N LEU A 89 1.90 -24.49 19.43
CA LEU A 89 2.95 -24.67 18.42
C LEU A 89 2.59 -25.77 17.42
N TYR A 90 2.05 -26.89 17.90
CA TYR A 90 1.62 -28.02 17.06
C TYR A 90 0.37 -27.66 16.24
N SER A 91 -0.54 -26.84 16.80
CA SER A 91 -1.64 -26.24 16.03
C SER A 91 -1.16 -25.24 14.96
N ILE A 92 -0.03 -24.56 15.22
CA ILE A 92 0.65 -23.68 14.25
C ILE A 92 1.35 -24.50 13.15
N GLU A 93 1.98 -25.64 13.48
CA GLU A 93 2.59 -26.54 12.48
C GLU A 93 1.55 -27.35 11.67
N GLY A 94 0.34 -27.53 12.18
CA GLY A 94 -0.76 -28.23 11.52
C GLY A 94 -1.48 -27.46 10.41
N LYS A 95 -1.21 -26.16 10.24
CA LYS A 95 -1.68 -25.36 9.09
C LYS A 95 -0.53 -25.12 8.12
N LYS A 96 0.03 -26.21 7.58
CA LYS A 96 0.80 -26.18 6.33
C LYS A 96 -0.14 -25.86 5.17
N THR A 97 -0.47 -24.60 5.01
CA THR A 97 -0.83 -24.05 3.70
C THR A 97 0.30 -23.12 3.31
N PHE A 98 1.17 -23.66 2.48
CA PHE A 98 1.83 -23.01 1.35
C PHE A 98 1.08 -21.74 0.88
N LEU A 99 1.28 -20.63 1.59
CA LEU A 99 0.72 -19.31 1.28
C LEU A 99 1.92 -18.38 1.17
N GLY A 100 2.22 -18.06 -0.09
CA GLY A 100 3.38 -17.27 -0.49
C GLY A 100 3.52 -15.96 0.28
N GLN A 101 4.72 -15.42 0.19
CA GLN A 101 5.19 -14.17 0.77
C GLN A 101 4.34 -12.95 0.37
N ASN A 102 3.09 -12.85 0.84
CA ASN A 102 2.25 -11.69 0.61
C ASN A 102 2.40 -10.73 1.80
N LYS A 103 3.48 -9.93 1.77
CA LYS A 103 3.57 -8.70 2.56
C LYS A 103 2.42 -7.77 2.14
N SER A 104 1.32 -7.81 2.89
CA SER A 104 0.16 -6.98 2.61
C SER A 104 0.33 -5.61 3.25
N PHE A 105 0.12 -4.56 2.46
CA PHE A 105 0.07 -3.18 2.94
C PHE A 105 -1.28 -2.82 3.57
N TRP A 106 -2.21 -3.76 3.70
CA TRP A 106 -3.53 -3.55 4.31
C TRP A 106 -3.44 -3.20 5.79
N GLY A 107 -2.54 -3.83 6.55
CA GLY A 107 -2.38 -3.59 7.99
C GLY A 107 -2.14 -2.11 8.34
N PRO A 108 -1.19 -1.43 7.67
CA PRO A 108 -1.07 0.02 7.76
C PRO A 108 -2.36 0.77 7.42
N LEU A 109 -3.09 0.39 6.36
CA LEU A 109 -4.32 1.10 5.98
C LEU A 109 -5.44 0.98 7.02
N GLU A 110 -5.54 -0.16 7.72
CA GLU A 110 -6.47 -0.31 8.86
C GLU A 110 -6.14 0.62 10.03
N LEU A 111 -4.89 1.10 10.12
CA LEU A 111 -4.53 2.12 11.09
C LEU A 111 -5.16 3.48 10.75
N VAL A 112 -5.38 3.80 9.46
CA VAL A 112 -6.04 5.04 9.05
C VAL A 112 -7.42 5.15 9.70
N GLU A 113 -8.20 4.07 9.70
CA GLU A 113 -9.53 4.02 10.33
C GLU A 113 -9.48 4.43 11.82
N LYS A 114 -8.43 4.01 12.53
CA LYS A 114 -8.25 4.34 13.96
C LYS A 114 -7.86 5.80 14.19
N LEU A 115 -7.21 6.43 13.21
CA LEU A 115 -6.72 7.80 13.31
C LEU A 115 -7.73 8.83 12.77
N THR A 116 -8.51 8.43 11.77
CA THR A 116 -9.48 9.27 11.07
C THR A 116 -10.80 8.52 10.90
N PRO A 117 -11.86 8.90 11.64
CA PRO A 117 -13.16 8.25 11.55
C PRO A 117 -13.77 8.24 10.14
N GLU A 118 -13.48 9.25 9.32
CA GLU A 118 -13.93 9.32 7.91
C GLU A 118 -13.47 8.10 7.09
N ALA A 119 -12.27 7.58 7.38
CA ALA A 119 -11.76 6.39 6.70
C ALA A 119 -12.49 5.10 7.12
N GLY A 120 -13.30 5.13 8.18
CA GLY A 120 -14.11 4.00 8.63
C GLY A 120 -15.14 3.56 7.60
N GLU A 121 -15.76 4.50 6.87
CA GLU A 121 -16.77 4.21 5.86
C GLU A 121 -16.19 3.39 4.69
N ILE A 122 -15.04 3.80 4.15
CA ILE A 122 -14.36 3.07 3.08
C ILE A 122 -13.76 1.77 3.58
N THR A 123 -13.30 1.73 4.83
CA THR A 123 -12.71 0.53 5.43
C THR A 123 -13.77 -0.55 5.67
N ALA A 124 -14.97 -0.17 6.11
CA ALA A 124 -16.12 -1.06 6.17
C ALA A 124 -16.54 -1.51 4.75
N SER A 125 -16.63 -0.57 3.80
CA SER A 125 -17.03 -0.86 2.42
C SER A 125 -16.14 -1.91 1.74
N VAL A 126 -14.82 -1.88 1.95
CA VAL A 126 -13.92 -2.90 1.37
C VAL A 126 -13.96 -4.24 2.11
N LYS A 127 -14.34 -4.24 3.40
CA LYS A 127 -14.51 -5.48 4.19
C LYS A 127 -15.78 -6.22 3.76
N ASP A 128 -16.82 -5.48 3.39
CA ASP A 128 -18.12 -6.01 2.98
C ASP A 128 -18.23 -6.29 1.48
N LEU A 129 -17.21 -5.95 0.68
CA LEU A 129 -17.26 -6.09 -0.77
C LEU A 129 -17.25 -7.58 -1.19
N PRO A 130 -18.33 -8.08 -1.84
CA PRO A 130 -18.39 -9.47 -2.27
C PRO A 130 -17.40 -9.68 -3.41
N GLY A 131 -16.49 -10.65 -3.25
CA GLY A 131 -15.47 -11.00 -4.24
C GLY A 131 -14.03 -10.77 -3.77
N LEU A 132 -13.81 -9.91 -2.76
CA LEU A 132 -12.49 -9.66 -2.17
C LEU A 132 -12.14 -10.69 -1.09
N LYS A 133 -11.22 -11.60 -1.39
CA LYS A 133 -10.78 -12.67 -0.50
C LYS A 133 -9.45 -12.36 0.15
N THR A 134 -8.59 -11.55 -0.47
CA THR A 134 -7.23 -11.31 0.02
C THR A 134 -7.08 -9.95 0.71
N PRO A 135 -6.21 -9.84 1.74
CA PRO A 135 -5.83 -8.54 2.30
C PRO A 135 -5.24 -7.60 1.24
N LEU A 136 -4.54 -8.14 0.23
CA LEU A 136 -3.97 -7.34 -0.85
C LEU A 136 -5.07 -6.67 -1.69
N GLY A 137 -6.08 -7.43 -2.10
CA GLY A 137 -7.23 -6.90 -2.84
C GLY A 137 -8.01 -5.86 -2.02
N ARG A 138 -8.15 -6.07 -0.71
CA ARG A 138 -8.74 -5.05 0.19
C ARG A 138 -7.96 -3.75 0.18
N GLY A 139 -6.63 -3.82 0.26
CA GLY A 139 -5.77 -2.63 0.15
C GLY A 139 -5.94 -1.90 -1.18
N ARG A 140 -6.06 -2.64 -2.29
CA ARG A 140 -6.28 -2.06 -3.63
C ARG A 140 -7.63 -1.40 -3.79
N ALA A 141 -8.69 -2.03 -3.28
CA ALA A 141 -10.02 -1.45 -3.26
C ALA A 141 -10.05 -0.18 -2.40
N TRP A 142 -9.36 -0.21 -1.26
CA TRP A 142 -9.31 0.93 -0.34
C TRP A 142 -8.62 2.13 -0.98
N LEU A 143 -7.51 1.92 -1.70
CA LEU A 143 -6.84 3.00 -2.44
C LEU A 143 -7.76 3.64 -3.50
N ARG A 144 -8.55 2.81 -4.21
CA ARG A 144 -9.53 3.28 -5.20
C ARG A 144 -10.62 4.13 -4.54
N LEU A 145 -11.19 3.65 -3.44
CA LEU A 145 -12.22 4.39 -2.70
C LEU A 145 -11.68 5.69 -2.09
N ALA A 146 -10.48 5.67 -1.52
CA ALA A 146 -9.84 6.86 -0.96
C ALA A 146 -9.56 7.93 -2.04
N LEU A 147 -9.22 7.51 -3.26
CA LEU A 147 -9.06 8.40 -4.40
C LEU A 147 -10.41 9.00 -4.83
N MET A 148 -11.46 8.17 -4.94
CA MET A 148 -12.82 8.63 -5.27
C MET A 148 -13.36 9.62 -4.23
N GLN A 149 -13.03 9.43 -2.95
CA GLN A 149 -13.36 10.37 -1.88
C GLN A 149 -12.52 11.66 -1.90
N LYS A 150 -11.49 11.76 -2.76
CA LYS A 150 -10.53 12.89 -2.81
C LYS A 150 -9.82 13.13 -1.47
N LYS A 151 -9.65 12.07 -0.68
CA LYS A 151 -9.06 12.10 0.67
C LYS A 151 -7.79 11.27 0.80
N LEU A 152 -7.34 10.65 -0.30
CA LEU A 152 -6.14 9.80 -0.31
C LEU A 152 -4.90 10.52 0.25
N SER A 153 -4.71 11.80 -0.09
CA SER A 153 -3.59 12.59 0.41
C SER A 153 -3.66 12.84 1.91
N ASP A 154 -4.85 13.16 2.44
CA ASP A 154 -5.08 13.38 3.87
C ASP A 154 -4.86 12.13 4.70
N TYR A 155 -5.34 10.98 4.21
CA TYR A 155 -5.13 9.69 4.87
C TYR A 155 -3.65 9.30 4.91
N MET A 156 -2.91 9.48 3.80
CA MET A 156 -1.47 9.16 3.76
C MET A 156 -0.67 10.06 4.70
N LYS A 157 -0.95 11.38 4.71
CA LYS A 157 -0.32 12.32 5.64
C LYS A 157 -0.59 11.95 7.09
N THR A 158 -1.83 11.58 7.41
CA THR A 158 -2.23 11.18 8.78
C THR A 158 -1.39 10.00 9.27
N ILE A 159 -1.20 8.98 8.44
CA ILE A 159 -0.37 7.81 8.80
C ILE A 159 1.11 8.16 8.94
N ILE A 160 1.66 8.95 8.00
CA ILE A 160 3.08 9.31 8.02
C ILE A 160 3.42 10.19 9.24
N ASN A 161 2.46 11.00 9.72
CA ASN A 161 2.63 11.79 10.94
C ASN A 161 2.65 10.93 12.22
N ARG A 162 2.12 9.70 12.16
CA ARG A 162 2.10 8.74 13.28
C ARG A 162 3.12 7.62 13.08
N LYS A 163 4.40 8.01 12.90
CA LYS A 163 5.54 7.08 12.75
C LYS A 163 5.66 6.11 13.93
N ASP A 164 5.23 6.51 15.12
CA ASP A 164 5.18 5.67 16.32
C ASP A 164 4.39 4.38 16.07
N LEU A 165 3.19 4.49 15.52
CA LEU A 165 2.33 3.36 15.20
C LEU A 165 2.73 2.69 13.87
N LEU A 166 3.18 3.48 12.90
CA LEU A 166 3.59 2.98 11.59
C LEU A 166 4.84 2.07 11.67
N SER A 167 5.70 2.31 12.66
CA SER A 167 6.89 1.50 12.94
C SER A 167 6.58 0.05 13.32
N GLU A 168 5.34 -0.28 13.71
CA GLU A 168 4.94 -1.69 13.92
C GLU A 168 4.94 -2.50 12.62
N PHE A 169 4.68 -1.83 11.49
CA PHE A 169 4.52 -2.45 10.18
C PHE A 169 5.74 -2.28 9.27
N TYR A 170 6.48 -1.19 9.42
CA TYR A 170 7.60 -0.84 8.54
C TYR A 170 8.95 -0.92 9.27
N GLU A 171 9.98 -1.32 8.53
CA GLU A 171 11.36 -1.15 8.95
C GLU A 171 11.73 0.34 9.00
N PRO A 172 12.67 0.78 9.86
CA PRO A 172 13.00 2.20 10.01
C PRO A 172 13.42 2.89 8.71
N ASN A 173 14.09 2.15 7.82
CA ASN A 173 14.56 2.61 6.51
C ASN A 173 13.54 2.44 5.37
N ALA A 174 12.29 2.14 5.71
CA ALA A 174 11.19 2.03 4.74
C ALA A 174 10.85 3.39 4.13
N LEU A 175 10.18 3.35 2.97
CA LEU A 175 9.87 4.59 2.24
C LEU A 175 8.91 5.48 3.04
N MET A 176 7.89 4.86 3.64
CA MET A 176 6.88 5.56 4.45
C MET A 176 7.43 6.08 5.79
N MET A 177 8.60 5.62 6.22
CA MET A 177 9.25 6.03 7.47
C MET A 177 10.25 7.17 7.26
N GLU A 178 10.65 7.43 6.02
CA GLU A 178 11.65 8.41 5.63
C GLU A 178 11.01 9.66 4.98
N GLU A 179 11.83 10.63 4.57
CA GLU A 179 11.36 11.90 3.99
C GLU A 179 10.60 11.68 2.66
N GLU A 180 10.97 10.66 1.89
CA GLU A 180 10.34 10.36 0.60
C GLU A 180 8.84 10.09 0.74
N GLY A 181 8.41 9.42 1.81
CA GLY A 181 7.00 9.19 2.09
C GLY A 181 6.21 10.49 2.27
N ALA A 182 6.78 11.45 3.01
CA ALA A 182 6.16 12.76 3.23
C ALA A 182 6.06 13.57 1.93
N VAL A 183 7.08 13.50 1.06
CA VAL A 183 7.06 14.12 -0.27
C VAL A 183 5.93 13.53 -1.12
N ILE A 184 5.81 12.21 -1.20
CA ILE A 184 4.73 11.55 -1.95
C ILE A 184 3.36 12.01 -1.41
N ALA A 185 3.17 12.02 -0.09
CA ALA A 185 1.91 12.45 0.52
C ALA A 185 1.54 13.91 0.20
N GLY A 186 2.55 14.78 0.09
CA GLY A 186 2.37 16.16 -0.38
C GLY A 186 1.94 16.23 -1.84
N LEU A 187 2.55 15.45 -2.72
CA LEU A 187 2.22 15.40 -4.15
C LEU A 187 0.80 14.85 -4.41
N LEU A 188 0.34 13.90 -3.59
CA LEU A 188 -1.00 13.32 -3.70
C LEU A 188 -2.13 14.36 -3.57
N VAL A 189 -1.88 15.53 -2.96
CA VAL A 189 -2.88 16.61 -2.87
C VAL A 189 -3.34 17.07 -4.26
N GLY A 190 -2.44 17.03 -5.24
CA GLY A 190 -2.76 17.37 -6.62
C GLY A 190 -3.81 16.45 -7.25
N LEU A 191 -3.98 15.23 -6.74
CA LEU A 191 -4.99 14.28 -7.23
C LEU A 191 -6.41 14.64 -6.80
N ASN A 192 -6.60 15.54 -5.83
CA ASN A 192 -7.93 15.93 -5.37
C ASN A 192 -8.76 16.60 -6.49
N VAL A 193 -8.12 17.16 -7.52
CA VAL A 193 -8.80 17.76 -8.69
C VAL A 193 -9.37 16.72 -9.64
N ILE A 194 -8.90 15.47 -9.57
CA ILE A 194 -9.35 14.39 -10.45
C ILE A 194 -10.74 13.95 -10.04
N ASP A 195 -11.60 13.71 -11.03
CA ASP A 195 -12.89 13.07 -10.84
C ASP A 195 -12.80 11.63 -11.36
N ALA A 196 -13.07 10.66 -10.49
CA ALA A 196 -12.94 9.24 -10.79
C ALA A 196 -14.17 8.49 -10.27
N ASN A 197 -14.69 7.59 -11.07
CA ASN A 197 -15.79 6.71 -10.68
C ASN A 197 -15.39 5.26 -10.98
N LEU A 198 -14.80 4.59 -9.99
CA LEU A 198 -14.15 3.31 -10.15
C LEU A 198 -15.10 2.18 -9.74
N CYS A 199 -15.54 1.40 -10.73
CA CYS A 199 -16.32 0.21 -10.47
C CYS A 199 -15.40 -0.90 -9.95
N MET A 200 -15.62 -1.36 -8.72
CA MET A 200 -14.88 -2.49 -8.16
C MET A 200 -15.57 -3.85 -8.42
N LYS A 201 -16.78 -3.84 -8.99
CA LYS A 201 -17.55 -5.07 -9.25
C LYS A 201 -17.04 -5.74 -10.52
N GLY A 202 -16.37 -6.89 -10.35
CA GLY A 202 -15.88 -7.71 -11.46
C GLY A 202 -14.40 -7.53 -11.80
N GLU A 203 -13.70 -6.58 -11.15
CA GLU A 203 -12.24 -6.50 -11.25
C GLU A 203 -11.58 -7.55 -10.36
N ASP A 204 -10.63 -8.30 -10.92
CA ASP A 204 -9.77 -9.19 -10.13
C ASP A 204 -8.71 -8.38 -9.39
N LEU A 205 -9.08 -7.88 -8.22
CA LEU A 205 -8.20 -7.14 -7.32
C LEU A 205 -7.32 -8.07 -6.47
N ASP A 206 -7.62 -9.37 -6.42
CA ASP A 206 -6.90 -10.34 -5.60
C ASP A 206 -5.67 -10.92 -6.32
N SER A 207 -5.69 -10.98 -7.66
CA SER A 207 -4.53 -11.40 -8.48
C SER A 207 -3.40 -10.38 -8.45
N GLN A 208 -2.14 -10.82 -8.52
CA GLN A 208 -0.98 -9.93 -8.54
C GLN A 208 -1.08 -8.96 -9.74
N VAL A 209 -1.25 -7.67 -9.48
CA VAL A 209 -1.35 -6.65 -10.53
C VAL A 209 0.03 -6.47 -11.18
N GLY A 210 -0.01 -6.25 -12.51
CA GLY A 210 1.10 -6.31 -13.44
C GLY A 210 2.29 -5.40 -13.14
N VAL A 211 3.39 -5.71 -13.83
CA VAL A 211 4.68 -5.02 -13.81
C VAL A 211 4.48 -3.52 -14.12
N ILE A 212 5.25 -2.65 -13.47
CA ILE A 212 5.31 -1.21 -13.81
C ILE A 212 5.69 -1.08 -15.29
N ASP A 213 4.80 -0.55 -16.12
CA ASP A 213 5.11 -0.30 -17.52
C ASP A 213 5.96 0.96 -17.66
N PHE A 214 7.27 0.76 -17.85
CA PHE A 214 8.22 1.87 -18.02
C PHE A 214 8.10 2.57 -19.37
N SER A 215 7.43 1.98 -20.37
CA SER A 215 7.25 2.58 -21.69
C SER A 215 6.50 3.92 -21.62
N MET A 216 5.62 4.07 -20.63
CA MET A 216 4.91 5.31 -20.35
C MET A 216 5.82 6.46 -19.92
N TYR A 217 6.99 6.19 -19.33
CA TYR A 217 7.94 7.21 -18.85
C TYR A 217 9.08 7.47 -19.84
N LEU A 218 9.26 6.62 -20.85
CA LEU A 218 10.35 6.72 -21.82
C LEU A 218 10.03 7.64 -23.01
N LYS A 219 8.79 8.13 -23.15
CA LYS A 219 8.41 9.09 -24.19
C LYS A 219 8.74 10.52 -23.78
N ASP A 220 10.02 10.88 -23.84
CA ASP A 220 10.46 12.27 -24.03
C ASP A 220 11.92 12.34 -24.54
N GLY A 221 12.18 11.66 -25.66
CA GLY A 221 13.48 11.68 -26.34
C GLY A 221 13.40 11.81 -27.86
N GLY A 222 12.25 12.19 -28.42
CA GLY A 222 12.03 12.19 -29.86
C GLY A 222 11.17 13.36 -30.31
N HIS A 223 11.70 14.59 -30.22
CA HIS A 223 11.30 15.61 -31.19
C HIS A 223 11.71 15.10 -32.56
N SER A 224 10.74 14.54 -33.27
CA SER A 224 10.80 14.27 -34.70
C SER A 224 11.28 15.54 -35.39
N SER A 225 12.47 15.49 -35.98
CA SER A 225 12.86 16.37 -37.08
C SER A 225 11.80 16.25 -38.17
N LYS A 226 10.87 17.21 -38.21
CA LYS A 226 10.04 17.43 -39.40
C LYS A 226 10.94 18.09 -40.43
N SER A 227 11.41 17.27 -41.35
CA SER A 227 11.67 17.69 -42.72
C SER A 227 10.39 18.29 -43.30
N THR A 228 10.46 19.53 -43.77
CA THR A 228 9.55 20.05 -44.80
C THR A 228 10.33 21.08 -45.61
N GLU A 229 10.54 20.71 -46.88
CA GLU A 229 11.10 21.43 -48.04
C GLU A 229 12.57 21.90 -48.01
#